data_AF-A0A536SUK5-F1
#
_entry.id   AF-A0A536SUK5-F1
#
_cell.length_a   1.000
_cell.length_b   1.000
_cell.length_c   1.000
_cell.angle_alpha   90.00
_cell.angle_beta   90.00
_cell.angle_gamma   90.00
#
_symmetry.space_group_name_H-M   'P 1'
#
loop_
_entity.id
_entity.type
_entity.pdbx_description
1 polymer ?
#
loop_
_entity_poly.entity_id
_entity_poly.type
_entity_poly.pdbx_seq_one_letter_code
_entity_poly.pdbx_strand_id
1 'polypeptide(L)'
;MVPQPAAPAPSPAITGYEPPPAPSAPPEVPAPAVEAQFKDGRYLGWGYCRHGDIQASVVVEAGRITSATIARCLTRYSCSWIDALPGQVVSRQSPEVDYVSGATESTDAFHDAVAEALSKAK
;
A
#
# COMPACT_ATOMS: atom_id res chain seq x y z
N MET A 1 5.54 69.31 -13.35
CA MET A 1 4.81 69.67 -12.11
C MET A 1 4.98 68.51 -11.16
N VAL A 2 5.68 68.77 -10.04
CA VAL A 2 6.02 67.93 -8.87
C VAL A 2 6.74 66.56 -9.02
N PRO A 3 7.81 66.33 -8.22
CA PRO A 3 8.63 65.12 -8.16
C PRO A 3 8.13 64.13 -7.09
N GLN A 4 8.40 62.83 -7.25
CA GLN A 4 8.59 61.91 -6.12
C GLN A 4 9.77 60.95 -6.38
N PRO A 5 10.73 60.84 -5.42
CA PRO A 5 11.96 60.06 -5.54
C PRO A 5 11.94 58.74 -4.75
N ALA A 6 13.04 57.99 -4.90
CA ALA A 6 13.61 56.97 -4.01
C ALA A 6 13.42 55.48 -4.38
N ALA A 7 14.57 54.86 -4.64
CA ALA A 7 14.87 53.45 -4.93
C ALA A 7 14.84 52.57 -3.66
N PRO A 8 15.52 51.40 -3.58
CA PRO A 8 15.50 50.18 -4.41
C PRO A 8 15.28 48.91 -3.54
N ALA A 9 14.94 47.77 -4.15
CA ALA A 9 15.36 46.46 -3.63
C ALA A 9 15.54 45.47 -4.79
N PRO A 10 16.69 44.75 -4.87
CA PRO A 10 17.00 43.86 -5.97
C PRO A 10 16.28 42.52 -5.75
N SER A 11 15.55 42.06 -6.76
CA SER A 11 15.18 40.65 -6.84
C SER A 11 15.91 40.05 -8.05
N PRO A 12 16.77 39.03 -7.83
CA PRO A 12 17.56 38.45 -8.90
C PRO A 12 16.66 37.74 -9.90
N ALA A 13 16.90 38.00 -11.18
CA ALA A 13 16.34 37.26 -12.30
C ALA A 13 16.79 35.80 -12.20
N ILE A 14 15.85 34.90 -11.95
CA ILE A 14 16.05 33.46 -12.09
C ILE A 14 15.24 33.01 -13.31
N THR A 15 16.02 32.82 -14.37
CA THR A 15 15.87 31.89 -15.48
C THR A 15 14.75 30.84 -15.38
N GLY A 16 14.04 30.65 -16.50
CA GLY A 16 13.39 29.39 -16.88
C GLY A 16 12.19 28.95 -16.05
N TYR A 17 10.99 29.38 -16.45
CA TYR A 17 9.77 28.70 -16.01
C TYR A 17 9.57 27.43 -16.87
N GLU A 18 10.32 26.39 -16.52
CA GLU A 18 10.04 25.03 -16.95
C GLU A 18 8.78 24.55 -16.18
N PRO A 19 7.78 23.96 -16.86
CA PRO A 19 6.59 23.45 -16.20
C PRO A 19 6.99 22.38 -15.17
N PRO A 20 6.41 22.38 -13.96
CA PRO A 20 6.75 21.39 -12.94
C PRO A 20 6.39 19.99 -13.47
N PRO A 21 7.30 19.00 -13.41
CA PRO A 21 6.89 17.62 -13.49
C PRO A 21 5.93 17.36 -12.33
N ALA A 22 4.79 16.75 -12.64
CA ALA A 22 3.84 16.27 -11.66
C ALA A 22 4.59 15.53 -10.52
N PRO A 23 4.20 15.73 -9.25
CA PRO A 23 4.89 15.13 -8.13
C PRO A 23 4.99 13.62 -8.34
N SER A 24 6.22 13.17 -8.57
CA SER A 24 6.62 11.79 -8.35
C SER A 24 6.14 11.37 -6.97
N ALA A 25 5.63 10.15 -6.88
CA ALA A 25 5.21 9.49 -5.66
C ALA A 25 6.17 9.79 -4.50
N PRO A 26 5.65 10.04 -3.29
CA PRO A 26 6.47 10.37 -2.14
C PRO A 26 7.61 9.35 -1.94
N PRO A 27 8.80 9.79 -1.50
CA PRO A 27 9.88 8.89 -1.10
C PRO A 27 9.41 8.15 0.17
N GLU A 28 8.93 6.91 0.00
CA GLU A 28 8.73 6.01 1.12
C GLU A 28 10.11 5.62 1.68
N VAL A 29 10.24 5.86 2.97
CA VAL A 29 11.46 5.82 3.75
C VAL A 29 11.91 4.37 3.91
N PRO A 30 13.20 4.03 3.74
CA PRO A 30 13.69 2.70 4.08
C PRO A 30 13.70 2.58 5.61
N ALA A 31 12.66 1.96 6.17
CA ALA A 31 12.58 1.60 7.58
C ALA A 31 13.61 0.48 7.91
N PRO A 32 14.20 0.47 9.11
CA PRO A 32 15.40 -0.31 9.41
C PRO A 32 15.14 -1.81 9.37
N ALA A 33 16.02 -2.51 8.64
CA ALA A 33 16.12 -3.95 8.51
C ALA A 33 16.02 -4.69 9.86
N VAL A 34 14.88 -5.34 10.09
CA VAL A 34 14.76 -6.44 11.06
C VAL A 34 14.83 -7.72 10.24
N GLU A 35 16.01 -8.33 10.25
CA GLU A 35 16.26 -9.75 9.94
C GLU A 35 15.31 -10.34 8.89
N ALA A 36 15.60 -10.04 7.62
CA ALA A 36 14.77 -10.35 6.46
C ALA A 36 14.54 -11.85 6.28
N GLN A 37 13.47 -12.37 6.86
CA GLN A 37 12.90 -13.68 6.52
C GLN A 37 12.04 -13.61 5.24
N PHE A 38 11.75 -12.41 4.76
CA PHE A 38 10.99 -12.13 3.56
C PHE A 38 11.69 -11.04 2.73
N LYS A 39 11.75 -11.23 1.41
CA LYS A 39 12.20 -10.26 0.41
C LYS A 39 11.31 -9.02 0.45
N ASP A 40 11.93 -7.86 0.49
CA ASP A 40 11.24 -6.60 0.29
C ASP A 40 10.65 -6.52 -1.12
N GLY A 41 9.44 -5.98 -1.21
CA GLY A 41 8.68 -5.90 -2.45
C GLY A 41 7.18 -5.94 -2.23
N ARG A 42 6.45 -5.67 -3.31
CA ARG A 42 5.00 -5.83 -3.36
C ARG A 42 4.65 -7.19 -3.94
N TYR A 43 3.98 -7.99 -3.13
CA TYR A 43 3.51 -9.32 -3.48
C TYR A 43 2.02 -9.31 -3.70
N LEU A 44 1.61 -9.96 -4.79
CA LEU A 44 0.21 -10.21 -5.09
C LEU A 44 -0.03 -11.70 -4.95
N GLY A 45 -1.04 -12.04 -4.18
CA GLY A 45 -1.54 -13.39 -4.04
C GLY A 45 -3.01 -13.47 -4.39
N TRP A 46 -3.42 -14.65 -4.81
CA TRP A 46 -4.80 -14.95 -5.17
C TRP A 46 -5.31 -16.08 -4.31
N GLY A 47 -6.53 -15.93 -3.82
CA GLY A 47 -7.27 -16.96 -3.12
C GLY A 47 -8.59 -17.19 -3.81
N TYR A 48 -8.93 -18.47 -3.94
CA TYR A 48 -10.15 -18.91 -4.60
C TYR A 48 -11.17 -19.33 -3.55
N CYS A 49 -12.41 -18.88 -3.68
CA CYS A 49 -13.53 -19.43 -2.90
C CYS A 49 -14.68 -19.84 -3.84
N ARG A 50 -15.66 -20.57 -3.29
CA ARG A 50 -16.79 -21.08 -4.09
C ARG A 50 -17.69 -19.98 -4.65
N HIS A 51 -17.53 -18.74 -4.17
CA HIS A 51 -18.29 -17.57 -4.56
C HIS A 51 -17.52 -16.57 -5.44
N GLY A 52 -16.25 -16.85 -5.78
CA GLY A 52 -15.38 -16.06 -6.65
C GLY A 52 -13.96 -15.95 -6.11
N ASP A 53 -13.18 -15.05 -6.71
CA ASP A 53 -11.73 -14.97 -6.46
C ASP A 53 -11.40 -13.70 -5.68
N ILE A 54 -10.44 -13.78 -4.77
CA ILE A 54 -9.96 -12.64 -4.00
C ILE A 54 -8.46 -12.48 -4.25
N GLN A 55 -8.06 -11.28 -4.61
CA GLN A 55 -6.66 -10.91 -4.76
C GLN A 55 -6.23 -10.07 -3.55
N ALA A 56 -5.23 -10.55 -2.82
CA ALA A 56 -4.55 -9.79 -1.79
C ALA A 56 -3.25 -9.19 -2.32
N SER A 57 -2.95 -7.98 -1.88
CA SER A 57 -1.70 -7.26 -2.12
C SER A 57 -1.03 -7.05 -0.78
N VAL A 58 0.14 -7.67 -0.61
CA VAL A 58 0.97 -7.57 0.58
C VAL A 58 2.24 -6.83 0.20
N VAL A 59 2.54 -5.75 0.89
CA VAL A 59 3.79 -5.00 0.77
C VAL A 59 4.67 -5.44 1.93
N VAL A 60 5.82 -6.00 1.61
CA VAL A 60 6.83 -6.39 2.57
C VAL A 60 7.99 -5.42 2.41
N GLU A 61 8.49 -4.87 3.50
CA GLU A 61 9.69 -4.05 3.53
C GLU A 61 10.54 -4.48 4.71
N ALA A 62 11.86 -4.50 4.52
CA ALA A 62 12.79 -4.78 5.60
C ALA A 62 12.51 -6.11 6.34
N GLY A 63 11.96 -7.12 5.65
CA GLY A 63 11.63 -8.42 6.25
C GLY A 63 10.25 -8.53 6.91
N ARG A 64 9.44 -7.47 6.88
CA ARG A 64 8.18 -7.34 7.61
C ARG A 64 7.06 -6.90 6.68
N ILE A 65 5.82 -7.32 6.95
CA ILE A 65 4.63 -6.83 6.24
C ILE A 65 4.38 -5.37 6.65
N THR A 66 4.69 -4.39 5.80
CA THR A 66 4.36 -2.98 6.08
C THR A 66 2.90 -2.68 5.80
N SER A 67 2.34 -3.32 4.76
CA SER A 67 0.96 -3.06 4.34
C SER A 67 0.34 -4.30 3.72
N ALA A 68 -0.95 -4.50 3.97
CA ALA A 68 -1.75 -5.49 3.27
C ALA A 68 -3.04 -4.81 2.82
N THR A 69 -3.55 -5.20 1.67
CA THR A 69 -4.78 -4.63 1.08
C THR A 69 -5.40 -5.66 0.15
N ILE A 70 -6.72 -5.62 0.01
CA ILE A 70 -7.42 -6.42 -0.99
C ILE A 70 -7.36 -5.67 -2.31
N ALA A 71 -6.61 -6.17 -3.29
CA ALA A 71 -6.48 -5.53 -4.60
C ALA A 71 -7.73 -5.73 -5.45
N ARG A 72 -8.33 -6.92 -5.36
CA ARG A 72 -9.58 -7.27 -6.04
C ARG A 72 -10.37 -8.21 -5.17
N CYS A 73 -11.68 -8.07 -5.14
CA CYS A 73 -12.53 -9.22 -4.88
C CYS A 73 -13.57 -9.35 -5.99
N LEU A 74 -13.52 -10.49 -6.66
CA LEU A 74 -14.42 -10.93 -7.72
C LEU A 74 -15.51 -11.83 -7.15
N THR A 75 -15.69 -11.83 -5.83
CA THR A 75 -16.76 -12.58 -5.19
C THR A 75 -18.10 -11.89 -5.43
N ARG A 76 -19.18 -12.65 -5.25
CA ARG A 76 -20.55 -12.09 -5.28
C ARG A 76 -20.85 -11.13 -4.12
N TYR A 77 -19.94 -10.97 -3.17
CA TYR A 77 -20.09 -10.17 -1.96
C TYR A 77 -19.19 -8.94 -1.99
N SER A 78 -19.56 -7.88 -1.28
CA SER A 78 -18.74 -6.67 -1.20
C SER A 78 -17.46 -6.91 -0.39
N CYS A 79 -16.32 -6.41 -0.88
CA CYS A 79 -15.05 -6.52 -0.14
C CYS A 79 -15.04 -5.72 1.18
N SER A 80 -16.01 -4.84 1.41
CA SER A 80 -16.15 -4.11 2.69
C SER A 80 -16.30 -5.02 3.90
N TRP A 81 -16.76 -6.25 3.72
CA TRP A 81 -16.87 -7.23 4.81
C TRP A 81 -15.51 -7.75 5.29
N ILE A 82 -14.50 -7.72 4.42
CA ILE A 82 -13.15 -8.21 4.68
C ILE A 82 -12.10 -7.10 4.70
N ASP A 83 -12.49 -5.84 4.57
CA ASP A 83 -11.59 -4.65 4.57
C ASP A 83 -10.81 -4.50 5.89
N ALA A 84 -11.36 -5.00 6.99
CA ALA A 84 -10.67 -5.02 8.29
C ALA A 84 -9.58 -6.12 8.39
N LEU A 85 -9.66 -7.18 7.57
CA LEU A 85 -8.71 -8.31 7.60
C LEU A 85 -7.27 -7.91 7.23
N PRO A 86 -7.00 -7.13 6.16
CA PRO A 86 -5.64 -6.70 5.87
C PRO A 86 -5.00 -5.93 7.03
N GLY A 87 -5.76 -5.10 7.75
CA GLY A 87 -5.27 -4.41 8.95
C GLY A 87 -4.83 -5.37 10.06
N GLN A 88 -5.54 -6.49 10.22
CA GLN A 88 -5.15 -7.56 11.14
C GLN A 88 -3.88 -8.28 10.69
N VAL A 89 -3.71 -8.56 9.40
CA VAL A 89 -2.49 -9.18 8.84
C VAL A 89 -1.26 -8.34 9.12
N VAL A 90 -1.34 -7.02 8.88
CA VAL A 90 -0.23 -6.10 9.15
C VAL A 90 0.05 -6.01 10.65
N SER A 91 -1.00 -5.97 11.48
CA SER A 91 -0.82 -5.89 12.94
C SER A 91 -0.23 -7.17 13.54
N ARG A 92 -0.66 -8.33 13.04
CA ARG A 92 -0.23 -9.66 13.52
C ARG A 92 1.03 -10.15 12.83
N GLN A 93 1.42 -9.54 11.71
CA GLN A 93 2.51 -10.02 10.86
C GLN A 93 2.32 -11.47 10.41
N SER A 94 1.07 -11.90 10.23
CA SER A 94 0.70 -13.29 10.00
C SER A 94 -0.46 -13.36 9.00
N PRO A 95 -0.52 -14.39 8.13
CA PRO A 95 -1.68 -14.61 7.26
C PRO A 95 -2.94 -14.98 8.05
N GLU A 96 -2.80 -15.31 9.33
CA GLU A 96 -3.91 -15.63 10.23
C GLU A 96 -4.76 -14.40 10.56
N VAL A 97 -6.00 -14.44 10.10
CA VAL A 97 -7.01 -13.40 10.30
C VAL A 97 -8.21 -13.96 11.05
N ASP A 98 -8.97 -13.09 11.69
CA ASP A 98 -10.18 -13.51 12.40
C ASP A 98 -11.29 -13.85 11.41
N TYR A 99 -11.98 -14.96 11.66
CA TYR A 99 -13.09 -15.39 10.81
C TYR A 99 -14.33 -14.52 11.03
N VAL A 100 -14.68 -13.72 10.03
CA VAL A 100 -15.86 -12.86 10.09
C VAL A 100 -17.12 -13.68 9.79
N SER A 101 -18.07 -13.64 10.71
CA SER A 101 -19.38 -14.28 10.54
C SER A 101 -20.12 -13.70 9.33
N GLY A 102 -20.45 -14.54 8.35
CA GLY A 102 -21.07 -14.14 7.08
C GLY A 102 -20.07 -13.84 5.95
N ALA A 103 -18.77 -13.79 6.24
CA ALA A 103 -17.70 -13.65 5.25
C ALA A 103 -16.62 -14.72 5.41
N THR A 104 -16.98 -15.90 5.95
CA THR A 104 -16.05 -17.02 6.20
C THR A 104 -15.31 -17.44 4.93
N GLU A 105 -16.00 -17.64 3.81
CA GLU A 105 -15.37 -18.00 2.53
C GLU A 105 -14.47 -16.89 1.98
N SER A 106 -14.84 -15.63 2.20
CA SER A 106 -14.00 -14.49 1.78
C SER A 106 -12.77 -14.33 2.68
N THR A 107 -12.89 -14.69 3.96
CA THR A 107 -11.78 -14.71 4.92
C THR A 107 -10.80 -15.81 4.53
N ASP A 108 -11.29 -17.00 4.20
CA ASP A 108 -10.48 -18.14 3.77
C ASP A 108 -9.71 -17.82 2.48
N ALA A 109 -10.39 -17.26 1.46
CA ALA A 109 -9.71 -16.80 0.25
C ALA A 109 -8.70 -15.67 0.52
N PHE A 110 -9.01 -14.73 1.42
CA PHE A 110 -8.03 -13.70 1.79
C PHE A 110 -6.82 -14.29 2.51
N HIS A 111 -7.03 -15.26 3.42
CA HIS A 111 -5.98 -16.00 4.09
C HIS A 111 -5.06 -16.72 3.09
N ASP A 112 -5.65 -17.44 2.13
CA ASP A 112 -4.91 -18.17 1.10
C ASP A 112 -4.13 -17.21 0.20
N ALA A 113 -4.75 -16.09 -0.21
CA ALA A 113 -4.09 -15.04 -0.98
C ALA A 113 -2.89 -14.43 -0.24
N VAL A 114 -3.02 -14.15 1.07
CA VAL A 114 -1.91 -13.63 1.88
C VAL A 114 -0.83 -14.70 2.08
N ALA A 115 -1.21 -15.96 2.31
CA ALA A 115 -0.28 -17.07 2.43
C ALA A 115 0.53 -17.28 1.14
N GLU A 116 -0.11 -17.17 -0.03
CA GLU A 116 0.58 -17.21 -1.33
C GLU A 116 1.54 -16.01 -1.49
N ALA A 117 1.08 -14.81 -1.14
CA ALA A 117 1.91 -13.60 -1.21
C ALA A 117 3.14 -13.70 -0.31
N LEU A 118 2.99 -14.21 0.92
CA LEU A 118 4.09 -14.46 1.85
C LEU A 118 5.02 -15.59 1.38
N SER A 119 4.47 -16.62 0.74
CA SER A 119 5.27 -17.70 0.14
C SER A 119 6.13 -17.19 -1.01
N LYS A 120 5.63 -16.23 -1.80
CA LYS A 120 6.41 -15.53 -2.85
C LYS A 120 7.47 -14.59 -2.27
N ALA A 121 7.21 -14.06 -1.08
CA ALA A 121 8.13 -13.18 -0.38
C ALA A 121 9.28 -13.96 0.31
N LYS A 122 9.17 -15.27 0.53
CA LYS A 122 10.30 -16.11 0.99
C LYS A 122 11.40 -16.29 -0.08
#